data_AF-A0A7K8SC41-F1
#
_entry.id   AF-A0A7K8SC41-F1
#
_cell.length_a   1.000
_cell.length_b   1.000
_cell.length_c   1.000
_cell.angle_alpha   90.00
_cell.angle_beta   90.00
_cell.angle_gamma   90.00
#
_symmetry.space_group_name_H-M   'P 1'
#
loop_
_entity.id
_entity.type
_entity.pdbx_description
1 polymer ?
#
loop_
_entity_poly.entity_id
_entity_poly.type
_entity_poly.pdbx_seq_one_letter_code
_entity_poly.pdbx_strand_id
1 'polypeptide(L)'
;RSGRSAALRARMEERLLGARFRYLNQQLYTGSSRDAARLFRDDPAAFHLYHRGFERQVRRWPERPVQRIVRYLRRRPASLVVADFGCGDCTLAASVKNQVHCFDLVPLSPRVTVCDMAKVPLAAEAVDVAVFCLALMGTNLQEILGEANRVLKLGGTLLVAEVASRFEDTRAFLRAMTQLGFKTVSKDLSSSYFYVLEFAKTGPARPGPAPGLRLRPCLYKRR
;
A
#
# COMPACT_ATOMS: atom_id res chain seq x y z
N ARG A 1 10.50 19.54 -41.07
CA ARG A 1 11.28 18.34 -40.66
C ARG A 1 11.56 18.27 -39.14
N SER A 2 11.71 19.38 -38.40
CA SER A 2 12.01 19.35 -36.94
C SER A 2 10.90 18.76 -36.05
N GLY A 3 9.62 18.98 -36.37
CA GLY A 3 8.49 18.47 -35.58
C GLY A 3 8.36 16.94 -35.52
N ARG A 4 8.76 16.21 -36.59
CA ARG A 4 8.75 14.73 -36.60
C ARG A 4 9.86 14.15 -35.71
N SER A 5 11.02 14.79 -35.64
CA SER A 5 12.12 14.36 -34.77
C SER A 5 11.81 14.59 -33.29
N ALA A 6 11.20 15.74 -32.95
CA ALA A 6 10.75 16.02 -31.59
C ALA A 6 9.66 15.04 -31.13
N ALA A 7 8.68 14.74 -31.97
CA ALA A 7 7.63 13.76 -31.67
C ALA A 7 8.19 12.34 -31.46
N LEU A 8 9.19 11.93 -32.25
CA LEU A 8 9.85 10.63 -32.08
C LEU A 8 10.63 10.56 -30.75
N ARG A 9 11.39 11.62 -30.42
CA ARG A 9 12.12 11.72 -29.14
C ARG A 9 11.18 11.62 -27.94
N ALA A 10 10.08 12.36 -27.94
CA ALA A 10 9.08 12.31 -26.88
C ALA A 10 8.49 10.90 -26.70
N ARG A 11 8.19 10.19 -27.80
CA ARG A 11 7.70 8.79 -27.75
C ARG A 11 8.75 7.82 -27.19
N MET A 12 10.01 8.00 -27.54
CA MET A 12 11.11 7.18 -27.02
C MET A 12 11.32 7.42 -25.52
N GLU A 13 11.31 8.69 -25.08
CA GLU A 13 11.38 9.06 -23.66
C GLU A 13 10.22 8.47 -22.86
N GLU A 14 8.99 8.56 -23.37
CA GLU A 14 7.82 7.97 -22.71
C GLU A 14 7.94 6.44 -22.55
N ARG A 15 8.42 5.76 -23.60
CA ARG A 15 8.70 4.31 -23.56
C ARG A 15 9.77 3.96 -22.54
N LEU A 16 10.84 4.75 -22.46
CA LEU A 16 11.93 4.55 -21.50
C LEU A 16 11.44 4.73 -20.06
N LEU A 17 10.69 5.79 -19.79
CA LEU A 17 10.08 6.03 -18.47
C LEU A 17 9.14 4.89 -18.06
N GLY A 18 8.33 4.39 -19.00
CA GLY A 18 7.47 3.23 -18.75
C GLY A 18 8.24 1.94 -18.47
N ALA A 19 9.36 1.71 -19.15
CA ALA A 19 10.23 0.56 -18.90
C ALA A 19 10.90 0.64 -17.52
N ARG A 20 11.46 1.81 -17.17
CA ARG A 20 12.06 2.04 -15.85
C ARG A 20 11.05 1.87 -14.72
N PHE A 21 9.84 2.42 -14.87
CA PHE A 21 8.77 2.21 -13.88
C PHE A 21 8.48 0.71 -13.67
N ARG A 22 8.33 -0.07 -14.74
CA ARG A 22 8.06 -1.52 -14.62
C ARG A 22 9.20 -2.26 -13.93
N TYR A 23 10.45 -1.90 -14.25
CA TYR A 23 11.63 -2.48 -13.62
C TYR A 23 11.66 -2.18 -12.11
N LEU A 24 11.51 -0.91 -11.72
CA LEU A 24 11.44 -0.50 -10.31
C LEU A 24 10.29 -1.22 -9.59
N ASN A 25 9.10 -1.20 -10.18
CA ASN A 25 7.94 -1.86 -9.61
C ASN A 25 8.17 -3.37 -9.40
N GLN A 26 8.83 -4.05 -10.33
CA GLN A 26 9.20 -5.45 -10.14
C GLN A 26 10.16 -5.62 -8.96
N GLN A 27 11.22 -4.81 -8.87
CA GLN A 27 12.18 -4.86 -7.76
C GLN A 27 11.49 -4.70 -6.41
N LEU A 28 10.54 -3.76 -6.30
CA LEU A 28 9.79 -3.49 -5.07
C LEU A 28 8.90 -4.66 -4.64
N TYR A 29 8.42 -5.50 -5.58
CA TYR A 29 7.63 -6.69 -5.26
C TYR A 29 8.46 -7.96 -5.06
N THR A 30 9.73 -7.97 -5.48
CA THR A 30 10.62 -9.13 -5.34
C THR A 30 11.61 -9.00 -4.18
N GLY A 31 11.81 -7.80 -3.65
CA GLY A 31 12.62 -7.51 -2.47
C GLY A 31 11.80 -7.35 -1.19
N SER A 32 12.49 -7.29 -0.05
CA SER A 32 11.89 -6.88 1.23
C SER A 32 11.68 -5.36 1.28
N SER A 33 10.90 -4.88 2.26
CA SER A 33 10.77 -3.44 2.53
C SER A 33 12.10 -2.77 2.86
N ARG A 34 13.02 -3.49 3.52
CA ARG A 34 14.41 -3.04 3.77
C ARG A 34 15.19 -2.84 2.47
N ASP A 35 15.00 -3.70 1.48
CA ASP A 35 15.64 -3.57 0.17
C ASP A 35 15.09 -2.36 -0.58
N ALA A 36 13.77 -2.14 -0.52
CA ALA A 36 13.13 -0.93 -1.06
C ALA A 36 13.65 0.35 -0.37
N ALA A 37 13.81 0.32 0.96
CA ALA A 37 14.36 1.43 1.73
C ALA A 37 15.82 1.75 1.34
N ARG A 38 16.63 0.72 1.04
CA ARG A 38 17.99 0.90 0.53
C ARG A 38 17.96 1.48 -0.89
N LEU A 39 17.15 0.91 -1.78
CA LEU A 39 17.00 1.39 -3.17
C LEU A 39 16.67 2.89 -3.22
N PHE A 40 15.68 3.35 -2.45
CA PHE A 40 15.28 4.76 -2.49
C PHE A 40 16.22 5.71 -1.73
N ARG A 41 17.03 5.18 -0.81
CA ARG A 41 18.11 5.95 -0.19
C ARG A 41 19.26 6.17 -1.16
N ASP A 42 19.62 5.12 -1.90
CA ASP A 42 20.74 5.15 -2.83
C ASP A 42 20.37 5.89 -4.13
N ASP A 43 19.10 5.82 -4.56
CA ASP A 43 18.54 6.58 -5.68
C ASP A 43 17.20 7.25 -5.31
N PRO A 44 17.22 8.46 -4.71
CA PRO A 44 16.00 9.20 -4.40
C PRO A 44 15.14 9.54 -5.62
N ALA A 45 15.75 9.68 -6.81
CA ALA A 45 15.02 9.97 -8.03
C ALA A 45 14.18 8.77 -8.50
N ALA A 46 14.59 7.54 -8.18
CA ALA A 46 13.80 6.33 -8.44
C ALA A 46 12.42 6.39 -7.78
N PHE A 47 12.30 6.98 -6.59
CA PHE A 47 11.02 7.10 -5.91
C PHE A 47 10.03 7.98 -6.68
N HIS A 48 10.49 9.16 -7.14
CA HIS A 48 9.66 10.04 -7.97
C HIS A 48 9.28 9.40 -9.31
N LEU A 49 10.20 8.64 -9.91
CA LEU A 49 9.94 7.89 -11.14
C LEU A 49 8.88 6.80 -10.93
N TYR A 50 9.01 6.06 -9.82
CA TYR A 50 8.02 5.06 -9.40
C TYR A 50 6.64 5.71 -9.20
N HIS A 51 6.55 6.77 -8.41
CA HIS A 51 5.28 7.47 -8.14
C HIS A 51 4.63 8.04 -9.39
N ARG A 52 5.41 8.68 -10.27
CA ARG A 52 4.89 9.17 -11.57
C ARG A 52 4.32 8.03 -12.41
N GLY A 53 4.98 6.87 -12.43
CA GLY A 53 4.50 5.69 -13.12
C GLY A 53 3.23 5.11 -12.49
N PHE A 54 3.20 4.99 -11.16
CA PHE A 54 2.06 4.52 -10.38
C PHE A 54 0.82 5.41 -10.60
N GLU A 55 0.96 6.73 -10.50
CA GLU A 55 -0.13 7.66 -10.74
C GLU A 55 -0.71 7.51 -12.14
N ARG A 56 0.14 7.35 -13.16
CA ARG A 56 -0.31 7.13 -14.55
C ARG A 56 -1.12 5.86 -14.70
N GLN A 57 -0.82 4.81 -13.93
CA GLN A 57 -1.62 3.58 -13.92
C GLN A 57 -2.96 3.77 -13.23
N VAL A 58 -2.95 4.32 -12.02
CA VAL A 58 -4.14 4.45 -11.17
C VAL A 58 -5.13 5.50 -11.70
N ARG A 59 -4.66 6.53 -12.42
CA ARG A 59 -5.53 7.51 -13.09
C ARG A 59 -6.47 6.90 -14.14
N ARG A 60 -6.15 5.71 -14.65
CA ARG A 60 -6.98 5.01 -15.66
C ARG A 60 -8.10 4.19 -15.03
N TRP A 61 -8.10 4.04 -13.71
CA TRP A 61 -9.08 3.21 -13.03
C TRP A 61 -10.36 4.02 -12.81
N PRO A 62 -11.54 3.40 -12.94
CA PRO A 62 -12.81 4.09 -12.75
C PRO A 62 -12.97 4.61 -11.31
N GLU A 63 -12.31 3.97 -10.35
CA GLU A 63 -12.26 4.38 -8.96
C GLU A 63 -10.86 4.10 -8.37
N ARG A 64 -10.37 5.00 -7.51
CA ARG A 64 -9.14 4.80 -6.75
C ARG A 64 -9.45 4.14 -5.40
N PRO A 65 -8.67 3.15 -4.93
CA PRO A 65 -8.91 2.49 -3.64
C PRO A 65 -8.91 3.47 -2.45
N VAL A 66 -8.08 4.52 -2.49
CA VAL A 66 -8.07 5.56 -1.43
C VAL A 66 -9.43 6.25 -1.29
N GLN A 67 -10.20 6.42 -2.37
CA GLN A 67 -11.55 6.99 -2.31
C GLN A 67 -12.53 6.08 -1.56
N ARG A 68 -12.39 4.75 -1.67
CA ARG A 68 -13.17 3.79 -0.86
C ARG A 68 -12.89 3.96 0.62
N ILE A 69 -11.61 4.07 0.97
CA ILE A 69 -11.16 4.23 2.37
C ILE A 69 -11.61 5.59 2.94
N VAL A 70 -11.53 6.67 2.15
CA VAL A 70 -12.05 7.99 2.55
C VAL A 70 -13.55 7.92 2.85
N ARG A 71 -14.34 7.27 1.98
CA ARG A 71 -15.79 7.09 2.21
C ARG A 71 -16.07 6.23 3.44
N TYR A 72 -15.25 5.21 3.69
CA TYR A 72 -15.34 4.37 4.89
C TYR A 72 -15.13 5.19 6.16
N LEU A 73 -14.07 6.03 6.21
CA LEU A 73 -13.72 6.82 7.40
C LEU A 73 -14.70 7.97 7.65
N ARG A 74 -15.18 8.65 6.59
CA ARG A 74 -16.16 9.75 6.72
C ARG A 74 -17.51 9.35 7.32
N ARG A 75 -17.83 8.05 7.33
CA ARG A 75 -19.04 7.49 7.94
C ARG A 75 -18.84 7.08 9.40
N ARG A 76 -17.68 7.37 9.98
CA ARG A 76 -17.27 6.99 11.33
C ARG A 76 -16.81 8.22 12.10
N PRO A 77 -16.70 8.16 13.45
CA PRO A 77 -16.22 9.27 14.24
C PRO A 77 -14.85 9.78 13.77
N ALA A 78 -14.70 11.10 13.66
CA ALA A 78 -13.43 11.74 13.31
C ALA A 78 -12.37 11.60 14.42
N SER A 79 -12.78 11.20 15.63
CA SER A 79 -11.89 10.91 16.76
C SER A 79 -11.06 9.65 16.59
N LEU A 80 -11.41 8.76 15.65
CA LEU A 80 -10.59 7.57 15.36
C LEU A 80 -9.23 7.99 14.81
N VAL A 81 -8.16 7.52 15.45
CA VAL A 81 -6.78 7.72 15.04
C VAL A 81 -6.41 6.70 13.97
N VAL A 82 -5.88 7.18 12.84
CA VAL A 82 -5.57 6.36 11.66
C VAL A 82 -4.05 6.28 11.47
N ALA A 83 -3.54 5.10 11.11
CA ALA A 83 -2.21 4.93 10.55
C ALA A 83 -2.31 4.52 9.07
N ASP A 84 -1.70 5.30 8.19
CA ASP A 84 -1.61 5.08 6.75
C ASP A 84 -0.21 4.56 6.39
N PHE A 85 -0.12 3.24 6.17
CA PHE A 85 1.12 2.54 5.89
C PHE A 85 1.39 2.55 4.37
N GLY A 86 2.48 3.19 3.94
CA GLY A 86 2.75 3.45 2.52
C GLY A 86 1.87 4.57 1.98
N CYS A 87 1.85 5.71 2.66
CA CYS A 87 0.87 6.78 2.45
C CYS A 87 1.08 7.60 1.15
N GLY A 88 2.23 7.47 0.49
CA GLY A 88 2.58 8.23 -0.70
C GLY A 88 2.48 9.74 -0.50
N ASP A 89 1.59 10.38 -1.27
CA ASP A 89 1.31 11.83 -1.22
C ASP A 89 0.40 12.27 -0.06
N CYS A 90 0.04 11.34 0.83
CA CYS A 90 -0.90 11.55 1.93
C CYS A 90 -2.31 11.97 1.49
N THR A 91 -2.76 11.55 0.29
CA THR A 91 -4.14 11.80 -0.19
C THR A 91 -5.19 11.45 0.86
N LEU A 92 -5.01 10.35 1.60
CA LEU A 92 -5.94 9.92 2.65
C LEU A 92 -6.07 10.99 3.75
N ALA A 93 -4.94 11.39 4.34
CA ALA A 93 -4.88 12.41 5.38
C ALA A 93 -5.41 13.77 4.91
N ALA A 94 -5.25 14.12 3.63
CA ALA A 94 -5.81 15.35 3.07
C ALA A 94 -7.33 15.30 2.89
N SER A 95 -7.93 14.12 2.91
CA SER A 95 -9.33 13.90 2.52
C SER A 95 -10.28 13.62 3.70
N VAL A 96 -9.75 13.48 4.93
CA VAL A 96 -10.52 13.15 6.13
C VAL A 96 -10.20 14.11 7.27
N LYS A 97 -11.08 14.17 8.28
CA LYS A 97 -10.89 14.99 9.49
C LYS A 97 -10.13 14.27 10.60
N ASN A 98 -9.94 12.96 10.46
CA ASN A 98 -9.23 12.13 11.42
C ASN A 98 -7.78 12.59 11.59
N GLN A 99 -7.21 12.35 12.77
CA GLN A 99 -5.76 12.34 12.92
C GLN A 99 -5.21 11.15 12.12
N VAL A 100 -4.33 11.41 11.15
CA VAL A 100 -3.71 10.38 10.33
C VAL A 100 -2.19 10.44 10.48
N HIS A 101 -1.61 9.37 11.01
CA HIS A 101 -0.17 9.13 10.97
C HIS A 101 0.19 8.58 9.59
N CYS A 102 1.06 9.26 8.87
CA CYS A 102 1.44 8.94 7.50
C CYS A 102 2.85 8.36 7.48
N PHE A 103 3.02 7.12 7.03
CA PHE A 103 4.32 6.45 6.96
C PHE A 103 4.69 6.09 5.52
N ASP A 104 5.89 6.47 5.10
CA ASP A 104 6.44 6.08 3.80
C ASP A 104 7.97 6.06 3.84
N LEU A 105 8.60 5.49 2.82
CA LEU A 105 10.04 5.46 2.66
C LEU A 105 10.60 6.80 2.18
N VAL A 106 9.79 7.63 1.51
CA VAL A 106 10.19 8.95 0.99
C VAL A 106 9.06 9.98 1.18
N PRO A 107 9.36 11.22 1.61
CA PRO A 107 8.33 12.20 1.93
C PRO A 107 7.88 13.01 0.71
N LEU A 108 6.76 12.64 0.07
CA LEU A 108 6.10 13.48 -0.96
C LEU A 108 5.22 14.60 -0.37
N SER A 109 5.03 14.58 0.93
CA SER A 109 4.21 15.52 1.69
C SER A 109 4.90 15.78 3.03
N PRO A 110 4.79 17.00 3.59
CA PRO A 110 5.37 17.31 4.90
C PRO A 110 4.72 16.51 6.06
N ARG A 111 3.61 15.82 5.79
CA ARG A 111 2.94 14.95 6.79
C ARG A 111 3.59 13.59 6.93
N VAL A 112 4.44 13.20 5.98
CA VAL A 112 5.08 11.88 5.97
C VAL A 112 6.11 11.80 7.08
N THR A 113 5.95 10.81 7.96
CA THR A 113 7.01 10.30 8.82
C THR A 113 7.80 9.25 8.04
N VAL A 114 9.06 9.55 7.76
CA VAL A 114 9.91 8.68 6.93
C VAL A 114 10.38 7.47 7.74
N CYS A 115 9.91 6.28 7.38
CA CYS A 115 10.33 5.02 8.01
C CYS A 115 9.98 3.79 7.16
N ASP A 116 10.65 2.67 7.42
CA ASP A 116 10.15 1.37 6.98
C ASP A 116 8.88 1.04 7.76
N MET A 117 7.77 0.83 7.05
CA MET A 117 6.47 0.56 7.65
C MET A 117 6.39 -0.79 8.39
N ALA A 118 7.40 -1.67 8.24
CA ALA A 118 7.59 -2.84 9.10
C ALA A 118 8.02 -2.48 10.53
N LYS A 119 8.40 -1.22 10.80
CA LYS A 119 8.70 -0.69 12.13
C LYS A 119 8.43 0.81 12.19
N VAL A 120 7.21 1.20 12.56
CA VAL A 120 6.79 2.60 12.66
C VAL A 120 7.04 3.16 14.07
N PRO A 121 7.31 4.47 14.20
CA PRO A 121 7.59 5.10 15.50
C PRO A 121 6.31 5.39 16.31
N LEU A 122 5.48 4.38 16.51
CA LEU A 122 4.28 4.43 17.35
C LEU A 122 4.36 3.42 18.49
N ALA A 123 3.73 3.74 19.62
CA ALA A 123 3.52 2.77 20.70
C ALA A 123 2.60 1.62 20.23
N ALA A 124 2.63 0.51 20.96
CA ALA A 124 1.63 -0.53 20.77
C ALA A 124 0.23 0.04 21.11
N GLU A 125 -0.79 -0.42 20.41
CA GLU A 125 -2.19 -0.02 20.66
C GLU A 125 -2.44 1.50 20.60
N ALA A 126 -1.65 2.22 19.78
CA ALA A 126 -1.75 3.66 19.62
C ALA A 126 -2.89 4.11 18.68
N VAL A 127 -3.34 3.25 17.76
CA VAL A 127 -4.29 3.65 16.70
C VAL A 127 -5.56 2.80 16.66
N ASP A 128 -6.64 3.39 16.17
CA ASP A 128 -7.95 2.74 16.03
C ASP A 128 -8.12 2.08 14.66
N VAL A 129 -7.50 2.65 13.61
CA VAL A 129 -7.56 2.15 12.23
C VAL A 129 -6.16 2.10 11.62
N ALA A 130 -5.79 0.99 11.00
CA ALA A 130 -4.61 0.86 10.17
C ALA A 130 -5.03 0.63 8.71
N VAL A 131 -4.32 1.26 7.78
CA VAL A 131 -4.64 1.25 6.36
C VAL A 131 -3.41 0.85 5.56
N PHE A 132 -3.58 -0.12 4.66
CA PHE A 132 -2.68 -0.38 3.54
C PHE A 132 -3.44 -0.16 2.25
N CYS A 133 -3.09 0.87 1.49
CA CYS A 133 -3.75 1.21 0.24
C CYS A 133 -2.77 1.09 -0.94
N LEU A 134 -2.74 -0.09 -1.58
CA LEU A 134 -1.77 -0.48 -2.61
C LEU A 134 -0.31 -0.43 -2.12
N ALA A 135 -0.08 -0.78 -0.85
CA ALA A 135 1.18 -0.59 -0.15
C ALA A 135 1.87 -1.91 0.25
N LEU A 136 1.22 -3.07 0.15
CA LEU A 136 1.78 -4.37 0.56
C LEU A 136 2.79 -4.90 -0.47
N MET A 137 3.87 -4.16 -0.72
CA MET A 137 4.80 -4.44 -1.81
C MET A 137 5.87 -5.47 -1.46
N GLY A 138 6.58 -5.28 -0.35
CA GLY A 138 7.74 -6.11 0.01
C GLY A 138 7.39 -7.56 0.33
N THR A 139 8.38 -8.45 0.23
CA THR A 139 8.22 -9.89 0.49
C THR A 139 8.01 -10.25 1.96
N ASN A 140 8.41 -9.36 2.88
CA ASN A 140 8.27 -9.53 4.34
C ASN A 140 6.91 -9.07 4.88
N LEU A 141 5.82 -9.46 4.20
CA LEU A 141 4.45 -9.06 4.58
C LEU A 141 4.04 -9.48 5.99
N GLN A 142 4.61 -10.57 6.51
CA GLN A 142 4.38 -11.00 7.89
C GLN A 142 4.91 -9.97 8.90
N GLU A 143 6.06 -9.35 8.66
CA GLU A 143 6.60 -8.28 9.51
C GLU A 143 5.73 -7.02 9.41
N ILE A 144 5.40 -6.61 8.17
CA ILE A 144 4.60 -5.41 7.89
C ILE A 144 3.20 -5.48 8.53
N LEU A 145 2.49 -6.59 8.34
CA LEU A 145 1.15 -6.78 8.91
C LEU A 145 1.21 -7.07 10.42
N GLY A 146 2.31 -7.65 10.90
CA GLY A 146 2.58 -7.78 12.34
C GLY A 146 2.74 -6.41 13.01
N GLU A 147 3.40 -5.46 12.35
CA GLU A 147 3.54 -4.10 12.84
C GLU A 147 2.20 -3.37 12.91
N ALA A 148 1.34 -3.56 11.91
CA ALA A 148 -0.04 -3.07 11.96
C ALA A 148 -0.83 -3.68 13.13
N ASN A 149 -0.67 -4.99 13.39
CA ASN A 149 -1.26 -5.61 14.58
C ASN A 149 -0.75 -4.96 15.87
N ARG A 150 0.57 -4.72 15.98
CA ARG A 150 1.18 -4.11 17.17
C ARG A 150 0.57 -2.75 17.49
N VAL A 151 0.47 -1.85 16.50
CA VAL A 151 0.00 -0.48 16.73
C VAL A 151 -1.53 -0.38 16.86
N LEU A 152 -2.29 -1.33 16.33
CA LEU A 152 -3.75 -1.34 16.46
C LEU A 152 -4.18 -1.67 17.89
N LYS A 153 -5.17 -0.94 18.42
CA LYS A 153 -5.89 -1.33 19.64
C LYS A 153 -6.64 -2.65 19.42
N LEU A 154 -6.87 -3.40 20.50
CA LEU A 154 -7.75 -4.58 20.44
C LEU A 154 -9.15 -4.15 19.94
N GLY A 155 -9.71 -4.89 18.98
CA GLY A 155 -10.96 -4.52 18.30
C GLY A 155 -10.80 -3.44 17.22
N GLY A 156 -9.63 -2.83 17.07
CA GLY A 156 -9.32 -1.86 16.03
C GLY A 156 -9.40 -2.46 14.62
N THR A 157 -9.57 -1.58 13.62
CA THR A 157 -9.81 -1.98 12.24
C THR A 157 -8.54 -1.96 11.39
N LEU A 158 -8.31 -3.02 10.64
CA LEU A 158 -7.34 -3.05 9.55
C LEU A 158 -8.07 -3.02 8.21
N LEU A 159 -7.76 -2.04 7.37
CA LEU A 159 -8.22 -1.94 5.97
C LEU A 159 -7.06 -2.26 5.02
N VAL A 160 -7.28 -3.24 4.14
CA VAL A 160 -6.33 -3.59 3.08
C VAL A 160 -7.02 -3.40 1.74
N ALA A 161 -6.49 -2.49 0.92
CA ALA A 161 -6.89 -2.35 -0.47
C ALA A 161 -5.72 -2.73 -1.37
N GLU A 162 -5.86 -3.77 -2.18
CA GLU A 162 -4.76 -4.33 -2.99
C GLU A 162 -5.24 -4.77 -4.37
N VAL A 163 -4.34 -4.75 -5.36
CA VAL A 163 -4.69 -5.09 -6.75
C VAL A 163 -5.21 -6.54 -6.82
N ALA A 164 -6.37 -6.74 -7.43
CA ALA A 164 -7.08 -8.03 -7.41
C ALA A 164 -6.22 -9.19 -7.93
N SER A 165 -5.44 -8.94 -9.00
CA SER A 165 -4.57 -9.95 -9.62
C SER A 165 -3.40 -10.40 -8.75
N ARG A 166 -3.15 -9.74 -7.61
CA ARG A 166 -2.11 -10.16 -6.66
C ARG A 166 -2.56 -11.34 -5.79
N PHE A 167 -3.86 -11.51 -5.61
CA PHE A 167 -4.43 -12.58 -4.83
C PHE A 167 -4.61 -13.82 -5.71
N GLU A 168 -3.67 -14.77 -5.58
CA GLU A 168 -3.79 -16.08 -6.21
C GLU A 168 -4.84 -16.95 -5.52
N ASP A 169 -4.71 -17.09 -4.19
CA ASP A 169 -5.72 -17.70 -3.34
C ASP A 169 -6.11 -16.72 -2.23
N THR A 170 -7.24 -16.04 -2.44
CA THR A 170 -7.80 -15.12 -1.44
C THR A 170 -8.11 -15.85 -0.13
N ARG A 171 -8.52 -17.12 -0.16
CA ARG A 171 -8.83 -17.88 1.07
C ARG A 171 -7.56 -18.16 1.86
N ALA A 172 -6.44 -18.48 1.21
CA ALA A 172 -5.15 -18.63 1.87
C ALA A 172 -4.70 -17.33 2.54
N PHE A 173 -4.86 -16.19 1.86
CA PHE A 173 -4.58 -14.88 2.45
C PHE A 173 -5.42 -14.61 3.70
N LEU A 174 -6.74 -14.83 3.65
CA LEU A 174 -7.62 -14.64 4.81
C LEU A 174 -7.26 -15.57 5.98
N ARG A 175 -6.88 -16.82 5.73
CA ARG A 175 -6.41 -17.74 6.78
C ARG A 175 -5.10 -17.25 7.43
N ALA A 176 -4.19 -16.72 6.63
CA ALA A 176 -2.95 -16.14 7.12
C ALA A 176 -3.19 -14.88 7.97
N MET A 177 -4.16 -14.05 7.61
CA MET A 177 -4.59 -12.92 8.45
C MET A 177 -5.13 -13.38 9.82
N THR A 178 -5.87 -14.50 9.87
CA THR A 178 -6.29 -15.11 11.14
C THR A 178 -5.11 -15.51 12.02
N GLN A 179 -4.03 -16.03 11.43
CA GLN A 179 -2.80 -16.33 12.16
C GLN A 179 -2.14 -15.07 12.71
N LEU A 180 -2.24 -13.94 12.01
CA LEU A 180 -1.77 -12.63 12.48
C LEU A 180 -2.71 -11.93 13.48
N GLY A 181 -3.69 -12.64 14.05
CA GLY A 181 -4.57 -12.07 15.08
C GLY A 181 -5.67 -11.15 14.52
N PHE A 182 -6.06 -11.36 13.26
CA PHE A 182 -7.13 -10.60 12.61
C PHE A 182 -8.33 -11.49 12.24
N LYS A 183 -9.55 -11.00 12.45
CA LYS A 183 -10.78 -11.63 11.96
C LYS A 183 -11.32 -10.83 10.78
N THR A 184 -11.69 -11.51 9.69
CA THR A 184 -12.35 -10.86 8.55
C THR A 184 -13.72 -10.33 8.97
N VAL A 185 -13.98 -9.05 8.69
CA VAL A 185 -15.27 -8.38 8.91
C VAL A 185 -16.04 -8.29 7.60
N SER A 186 -15.39 -7.78 6.55
CA SER A 186 -15.98 -7.66 5.23
C SER A 186 -14.93 -7.86 4.13
N LYS A 187 -15.38 -8.26 2.95
CA LYS A 187 -14.53 -8.42 1.75
C LYS A 187 -15.32 -7.96 0.53
N ASP A 188 -14.84 -6.89 -0.11
CA ASP A 188 -15.34 -6.43 -1.39
C ASP A 188 -14.40 -6.90 -2.49
N LEU A 189 -14.85 -7.93 -3.20
CA LEU A 189 -14.12 -8.54 -4.31
C LEU A 189 -14.76 -8.21 -5.67
N SER A 190 -15.69 -7.24 -5.71
CA SER A 190 -16.51 -6.92 -6.88
C SER A 190 -15.74 -6.21 -7.99
N SER A 191 -14.71 -5.44 -7.64
CA SER A 191 -13.88 -4.72 -8.59
C SER A 191 -12.84 -5.64 -9.22
N SER A 192 -12.75 -5.60 -10.56
CA SER A 192 -11.70 -6.32 -11.28
C SER A 192 -10.32 -5.71 -11.04
N TYR A 193 -10.23 -4.44 -10.62
CA TYR A 193 -8.97 -3.71 -10.44
C TYR A 193 -8.31 -4.03 -9.08
N PHE A 194 -9.06 -3.90 -8.00
CA PHE A 194 -8.56 -4.04 -6.63
C PHE A 194 -9.64 -4.62 -5.72
N TYR A 195 -9.21 -5.29 -4.66
CA TYR A 195 -10.06 -5.75 -3.58
C TYR A 195 -9.94 -4.82 -2.39
N VAL A 196 -11.00 -4.72 -1.58
CA VAL A 196 -10.99 -4.03 -0.29
C VAL A 196 -11.40 -5.04 0.77
N LEU A 197 -10.52 -5.27 1.73
CA LEU A 197 -10.68 -6.23 2.80
C LEU A 197 -10.67 -5.48 4.13
N GLU A 198 -11.62 -5.78 5.00
CA GLU A 198 -11.73 -5.23 6.34
C GLU A 198 -11.54 -6.34 7.36
N PHE A 199 -10.69 -6.06 8.34
CA PHE A 199 -10.44 -6.96 9.45
C PHE A 199 -10.56 -6.24 10.79
N ALA A 200 -10.93 -6.98 11.83
CA ALA A 200 -10.84 -6.53 13.21
C ALA A 200 -9.67 -7.24 13.90
N LYS A 201 -8.85 -6.52 14.67
CA LYS A 201 -7.83 -7.13 15.53
C LYS A 201 -8.52 -7.88 16.66
N THR A 202 -8.25 -9.18 16.77
CA THR A 202 -8.79 -10.05 17.84
C THR A 202 -7.76 -10.44 18.88
N GLY A 203 -6.48 -10.16 18.64
CA GLY A 203 -5.39 -10.46 19.55
C GLY A 203 -4.03 -10.25 18.90
N PRO A 204 -2.94 -10.63 19.59
CA PRO A 204 -1.61 -10.62 18.99
C PRO A 204 -1.47 -11.67 17.89
N ALA A 205 -0.47 -11.49 17.03
CA ALA A 205 -0.10 -12.50 16.05
C ALA A 205 0.35 -13.80 16.73
N ARG A 206 -0.09 -14.95 16.18
CA ARG A 206 0.31 -16.27 16.65
C ARG A 206 1.69 -16.63 16.08
N PRO A 207 2.53 -17.36 16.83
CA PRO A 207 3.81 -17.84 16.33
C PRO A 207 3.68 -18.70 15.07
N GLY A 208 4.72 -18.69 14.24
CA GLY A 208 4.84 -19.55 13.06
C GLY A 208 4.69 -18.80 11.72
N PRO A 209 5.03 -19.47 10.60
CA PRO A 209 4.99 -18.88 9.28
C PRO A 209 3.54 -18.74 8.78
N ALA A 210 3.27 -17.66 8.06
CA ALA A 210 1.98 -17.39 7.43
C ALA A 210 2.11 -17.42 5.89
N PRO A 211 2.23 -18.62 5.26
CA PRO A 211 2.55 -18.75 3.84
C PRO A 211 1.50 -18.12 2.90
N GLY A 212 0.25 -18.00 3.36
CA GLY A 212 -0.84 -17.35 2.62
C GLY A 212 -0.66 -15.84 2.42
N LEU A 213 0.33 -15.21 3.07
CA LEU A 213 0.66 -13.80 2.84
C LEU A 213 1.44 -13.57 1.54
N ARG A 214 1.88 -14.61 0.83
CA ARG A 214 2.60 -14.45 -0.44
C ARG A 214 1.65 -13.96 -1.54
N LEU A 215 1.72 -12.66 -1.82
CA LEU A 215 0.98 -12.02 -2.91
C LEU A 215 1.84 -12.00 -4.20
N ARG A 216 1.19 -12.15 -5.35
CA ARG A 216 1.87 -11.99 -6.64
C ARG A 216 2.28 -10.51 -6.85
N PRO A 217 3.35 -10.23 -7.60
CA PRO A 217 3.68 -8.86 -8.01
C PRO A 217 2.55 -8.20 -8.81
N CYS A 218 2.33 -6.89 -8.63
CA CYS A 218 1.44 -6.15 -9.52
C CYS A 218 2.17 -5.79 -10.81
N LEU A 219 1.78 -6.36 -11.96
CA LEU A 219 2.48 -6.14 -13.23
C LEU A 219 1.90 -4.99 -14.09
N TYR A 220 0.83 -4.32 -13.62
CA TYR A 220 0.13 -3.23 -14.34
C TYR A 220 -0.01 -3.47 -15.86
N LYS A 221 -0.55 -4.63 -16.24
CA LYS A 221 -0.84 -4.98 -17.64
C LYS A 221 -2.00 -4.13 -18.18
N ARG A 222 -2.03 -3.88 -19.49
CA ARG A 222 -3.23 -3.36 -20.17
C ARG A 222 -4.38 -4.33 -19.88
N ARG A 223 -5.49 -3.79 -19.40
CA ARG A 223 -6.75 -4.51 -19.19
C ARG A 223 -7.71 -4.16 -20.31
#